data_AF-A0A534M5D5-F1
#
_entry.id   AF-A0A534M5D5-F1
#
_cell.length_a   1.000
_cell.length_b   1.000
_cell.length_c   1.000
_cell.angle_alpha   90.00
_cell.angle_beta   90.00
_cell.angle_gamma   90.00
#
_symmetry.space_group_name_H-M   'P 1'
#
loop_
_entity.id
_entity.type
_entity.pdbx_description
1 polymer ?
#
loop_
_entity_poly.entity_id
_entity_poly.type
_entity_poly.pdbx_seq_one_letter_code
_entity_poly.pdbx_strand_id
1 'polypeptide(L)'
;MFPFWFGANATLYSFLVGFLGIAVLRLPVDLALEGVVLGTVLGSIPFALLSIVGPATGYPQIAQSRSSFGRRGAYLPAALNWFSTTGWSAVTFILGGLAFSLFLPIPFVVGVAIFAVIQIVVAFYGHNFLHRFEQVMALILVGVFAAMSVVAVQGATAAAYAPSGGGLAGFAFMTILAASIPLSWAPY
;
A
#
# COMPACT_ATOMS: atom_id res chain seq x y z
N MET A 1 16.19 -5.64 -4.19
CA MET A 1 14.84 -5.37 -4.74
C MET A 1 13.75 -6.00 -3.86
N PHE A 2 13.74 -7.32 -3.60
CA PHE A 2 12.63 -7.97 -2.87
C PHE A 2 12.31 -7.39 -1.47
N PRO A 3 13.28 -7.19 -0.55
CA PRO A 3 12.93 -6.68 0.80
C PRO A 3 12.34 -5.27 0.78
N PHE A 4 12.74 -4.46 -0.20
CA PHE A 4 12.18 -3.13 -0.41
C PHE A 4 10.72 -3.21 -0.89
N TRP A 5 10.44 -4.00 -1.93
CA TRP A 5 9.07 -4.18 -2.44
C TRP A 5 8.15 -4.86 -1.44
N PHE A 6 8.67 -5.80 -0.66
CA PHE A 6 7.94 -6.38 0.46
C PHE A 6 7.56 -5.30 1.47
N GLY A 7 8.49 -4.44 1.88
CA GLY A 7 8.20 -3.32 2.78
C GLY A 7 7.23 -2.28 2.22
N ALA A 8 7.36 -1.94 0.94
CA ALA A 8 6.45 -1.02 0.26
C ALA A 8 5.01 -1.54 0.17
N ASN A 9 4.82 -2.87 0.15
CA ASN A 9 3.50 -3.50 0.12
C ASN A 9 3.00 -3.91 1.51
N ALA A 10 3.87 -4.12 2.49
CA ALA A 10 3.52 -4.35 3.88
C ALA A 10 3.11 -3.02 4.53
N THR A 11 1.88 -2.59 4.29
CA THR A 11 1.36 -1.31 4.79
C THR A 11 0.03 -1.51 5.50
N LEU A 12 -0.40 -0.51 6.27
CA LEU A 12 -1.72 -0.48 6.89
C LEU A 12 -2.85 -0.58 5.84
N TYR A 13 -2.63 -0.06 4.64
CA TYR A 13 -3.59 -0.18 3.55
C TYR A 13 -3.81 -1.65 3.15
N SER A 14 -2.73 -2.41 2.94
CA SER A 14 -2.82 -3.83 2.59
C SER A 14 -3.50 -4.66 3.69
N PHE A 15 -3.23 -4.32 4.95
CA PHE A 15 -3.95 -4.91 6.08
C PHE A 15 -5.45 -4.59 6.03
N LEU A 16 -5.80 -3.33 5.75
CA LEU A 16 -7.19 -2.89 5.65
C LEU A 16 -7.95 -3.59 4.51
N VAL A 17 -7.30 -3.81 3.35
CA VAL A 17 -7.91 -4.57 2.24
C VAL A 17 -8.31 -5.98 2.70
N GLY A 18 -7.43 -6.69 3.39
CA GLY A 18 -7.75 -8.01 3.96
C GLY A 18 -8.88 -7.95 4.99
N PHE A 19 -8.83 -6.96 5.89
CA PHE A 19 -9.87 -6.73 6.89
C PHE A 19 -11.25 -6.48 6.26
N LEU A 20 -11.34 -5.66 5.20
CA LEU A 20 -12.59 -5.35 4.52
C LEU A 20 -13.28 -6.61 3.97
N GLY A 21 -12.50 -7.57 3.46
CA GLY A 21 -13.03 -8.84 2.95
C GLY A 21 -13.80 -9.63 4.00
N ILE A 22 -13.27 -9.70 5.21
CA ILE A 22 -13.86 -10.51 6.28
C ILE A 22 -14.88 -9.70 7.08
N ALA A 23 -14.52 -8.51 7.54
CA ALA A 23 -15.33 -7.74 8.48
C ALA A 23 -16.52 -7.03 7.82
N VAL A 24 -16.35 -6.56 6.57
CA VAL A 24 -17.38 -5.78 5.86
C VAL A 24 -18.11 -6.63 4.84
N LEU A 25 -17.37 -7.31 3.95
CA LEU A 25 -17.95 -8.14 2.89
C LEU A 25 -18.41 -9.51 3.38
N ARG A 26 -18.06 -9.89 4.62
CA ARG A 26 -18.39 -11.19 5.23
C ARG A 26 -18.07 -12.37 4.32
N LEU A 27 -16.97 -12.26 3.57
CA LEU A 27 -16.49 -13.34 2.73
C LEU A 27 -15.92 -14.46 3.60
N PRO A 28 -16.10 -15.71 3.18
CA PRO A 28 -15.28 -16.81 3.64
C PRO A 28 -13.78 -16.49 3.50
N VAL A 29 -12.97 -16.92 4.47
CA VAL A 29 -11.53 -16.60 4.53
C VAL A 29 -10.77 -17.10 3.29
N ASP A 30 -11.13 -18.29 2.82
CA ASP A 30 -10.64 -18.90 1.59
C ASP A 30 -10.89 -18.01 0.37
N LEU A 31 -12.15 -17.58 0.14
CA LEU A 31 -12.49 -16.70 -0.99
C LEU A 31 -11.81 -15.33 -0.89
N ALA A 32 -11.70 -14.77 0.32
CA ALA A 32 -11.00 -13.51 0.52
C ALA A 32 -9.50 -13.64 0.20
N LEU A 33 -8.87 -14.73 0.65
CA LEU A 33 -7.45 -15.01 0.40
C LEU A 33 -7.19 -15.22 -1.10
N GLU A 34 -8.01 -16.03 -1.76
CA GLU A 34 -7.92 -16.26 -3.21
C GLU A 34 -8.06 -14.96 -3.98
N GLY A 35 -9.01 -14.10 -3.62
CA GLY A 35 -9.20 -12.80 -4.26
C GLY A 35 -7.98 -11.89 -4.11
N VAL A 36 -7.40 -11.84 -2.90
CA VAL A 36 -6.18 -11.04 -2.64
C VAL A 36 -4.99 -11.56 -3.43
N VAL A 37 -4.77 -12.88 -3.45
CA VAL A 37 -3.67 -13.51 -4.19
C VAL A 37 -3.83 -13.27 -5.69
N LEU A 38 -5.03 -13.56 -6.24
CA LEU A 38 -5.32 -13.36 -7.65
C LEU A 38 -5.16 -11.90 -8.04
N GLY A 39 -5.71 -10.97 -7.26
CA GLY A 39 -5.62 -9.54 -7.51
C GLY A 39 -4.16 -9.07 -7.50
N THR A 40 -3.39 -9.48 -6.50
CA THR A 40 -1.97 -9.11 -6.39
C THR A 40 -1.17 -9.64 -7.58
N VAL A 41 -1.39 -10.88 -8.01
CA VAL A 41 -0.75 -11.44 -9.20
C VAL A 41 -1.14 -10.65 -10.45
N LEU A 42 -2.44 -10.46 -10.68
CA LEU A 42 -2.94 -9.75 -11.86
C LEU A 42 -2.44 -8.31 -11.95
N GLY A 43 -2.43 -7.58 -10.83
CA GLY A 43 -1.92 -6.21 -10.78
C GLY A 43 -0.39 -6.13 -10.87
N SER A 44 0.33 -7.18 -10.45
CA SER A 44 1.80 -7.25 -10.56
C SER A 44 2.28 -7.51 -11.98
N ILE A 45 1.48 -8.16 -12.84
CA ILE A 45 1.85 -8.42 -14.25
C ILE A 45 2.19 -7.14 -15.02
N PRO A 46 1.28 -6.14 -15.15
CA PRO A 46 1.59 -4.92 -15.89
C PRO A 46 2.72 -4.12 -15.24
N PHE A 47 2.78 -4.10 -13.90
CA PHE A 47 3.86 -3.48 -13.15
C PHE A 47 5.23 -4.11 -13.49
N ALA A 48 5.31 -5.45 -13.54
CA ALA A 48 6.53 -6.17 -13.88
C ALA A 48 6.95 -5.93 -15.34
N LEU A 49 6.00 -5.94 -16.28
CA LEU A 49 6.28 -5.67 -17.69
C LEU A 49 6.89 -4.29 -17.91
N LEU A 50 6.32 -3.27 -17.27
CA LEU A 50 6.82 -1.90 -17.32
C LEU A 50 8.20 -1.75 -16.64
N SER A 51 8.41 -2.47 -15.54
CA SER A 51 9.68 -2.48 -14.81
C SER A 51 10.84 -3.05 -15.63
N ILE A 52 10.61 -3.89 -16.64
CA ILE A 52 11.65 -4.43 -17.53
C ILE A 52 12.19 -3.34 -18.48
N VAL A 53 11.35 -2.38 -18.88
CA VAL A 53 11.71 -1.35 -19.87
C VAL A 53 12.66 -0.31 -19.28
N GLY A 54 12.55 -0.01 -17.98
CA GLY A 54 13.42 0.93 -17.26
C GLY A 54 14.91 0.58 -17.37
N PRO A 55 15.36 -0.60 -16.90
CA PRO A 55 16.76 -1.01 -16.95
C PRO A 55 17.34 -1.08 -18.37
N ALA A 56 16.54 -1.47 -19.36
CA ALA A 56 16.97 -1.57 -20.75
C ALA A 56 17.18 -0.20 -21.42
N THR A 57 16.36 0.80 -21.05
CA THR A 57 16.40 2.14 -21.65
C THR A 57 17.19 3.16 -20.83
N GLY A 58 17.43 2.90 -19.54
CA GLY A 58 18.08 3.83 -18.63
C GLY A 58 17.24 5.07 -18.27
N TYR A 59 15.97 5.12 -18.72
CA TYR A 59 15.07 6.24 -18.48
C TYR A 59 14.00 5.91 -17.43
N PRO A 60 13.63 6.87 -16.56
CA PRO A 60 12.47 6.73 -15.67
C PRO A 60 11.18 6.52 -16.47
N GLN A 61 10.21 5.81 -15.90
CA GLN A 61 8.97 5.46 -16.61
C GLN A 61 8.20 6.67 -17.12
N ILE A 62 8.11 7.75 -16.34
CA ILE A 62 7.47 9.00 -16.76
C ILE A 62 8.20 9.62 -17.96
N ALA A 63 9.53 9.52 -18.04
CA ALA A 63 10.27 10.02 -19.19
C ALA A 63 10.02 9.17 -20.44
N GLN A 64 9.86 7.85 -20.27
CA GLN A 64 9.52 6.93 -21.37
C GLN A 64 8.14 7.20 -21.96
N SER A 65 7.18 7.73 -21.17
CA SER A 65 5.86 8.13 -21.67
C SER A 65 5.91 9.15 -22.82
N ARG A 66 7.04 9.88 -22.97
CA ARG A 66 7.26 10.79 -24.10
C ARG A 66 7.31 10.08 -25.45
N SER A 67 7.69 8.80 -25.49
CA SER A 67 7.69 8.02 -26.74
C SER A 67 6.28 7.79 -27.27
N SER A 68 5.32 7.53 -26.37
CA SER A 68 3.91 7.28 -26.73
C SER A 68 3.09 8.56 -26.86
N PHE A 69 3.30 9.54 -25.97
CA PHE A 69 2.47 10.75 -25.88
C PHE A 69 3.14 12.01 -26.47
N GLY A 70 4.39 11.90 -26.91
CA GLY A 70 5.20 13.04 -27.32
C GLY A 70 5.65 13.92 -26.14
N ARG A 71 6.47 14.95 -26.44
CA ARG A 71 7.10 15.79 -25.42
C ARG A 71 6.10 16.58 -24.55
N ARG A 72 5.02 17.08 -25.16
CA ARG A 72 3.96 17.82 -24.45
C ARG A 72 2.89 16.89 -23.86
N GLY A 73 2.56 15.79 -24.52
CA GLY A 73 1.56 14.85 -24.00
C GLY A 73 2.03 14.13 -22.73
N ALA A 74 3.34 13.95 -22.54
CA ALA A 74 3.92 13.39 -21.31
C ALA A 74 3.66 14.24 -20.04
N TYR A 75 3.21 15.50 -20.16
CA TYR A 75 2.81 16.28 -18.98
C TYR A 75 1.56 15.72 -18.29
N LEU A 76 0.65 15.09 -19.04
CA LEU A 76 -0.55 14.50 -18.47
C LEU A 76 -0.23 13.32 -17.52
N PRO A 77 0.50 12.26 -17.94
CA PRO A 77 0.86 11.17 -17.03
C PRO A 77 1.76 11.65 -15.88
N ALA A 78 2.63 12.63 -16.13
CA ALA A 78 3.45 13.22 -15.06
C ALA A 78 2.59 13.93 -13.99
N ALA A 79 1.59 14.72 -14.41
CA ALA A 79 0.68 15.41 -13.50
C ALA A 79 -0.21 14.42 -12.72
N LEU A 80 -0.72 13.38 -13.38
CA LEU A 80 -1.50 12.32 -12.73
C LEU A 80 -0.66 11.56 -11.69
N ASN A 81 0.59 11.22 -12.03
CA ASN A 81 1.50 10.59 -11.08
C ASN A 81 1.79 11.51 -9.89
N TRP A 82 2.07 12.79 -10.12
CA TRP A 82 2.31 13.76 -9.06
C TRP A 82 1.10 13.94 -8.13
N PHE A 83 -0.10 13.96 -8.69
CA PHE A 83 -1.33 14.00 -7.89
C PHE A 83 -1.49 12.71 -7.05
N SER A 84 -1.26 11.54 -7.66
CA SER A 84 -1.33 10.25 -6.98
C SER A 84 -0.33 10.15 -5.82
N THR A 85 0.95 10.49 -6.05
CA THR A 85 1.99 10.49 -5.01
C THR A 85 1.65 11.44 -3.86
N THR A 86 1.09 12.61 -4.18
CA THR A 86 0.72 13.62 -3.19
C THR A 86 -0.48 13.15 -2.36
N GLY A 87 -1.49 12.56 -2.99
CA GLY A 87 -2.64 11.97 -2.30
C GLY A 87 -2.21 10.84 -1.36
N TRP A 88 -1.33 9.95 -1.80
CA TRP A 88 -0.78 8.89 -0.97
C TRP A 88 0.01 9.44 0.23
N SER A 89 0.81 10.48 0.01
CA SER A 89 1.57 11.14 1.07
C SER A 89 0.65 11.80 2.11
N ALA A 90 -0.43 12.44 1.67
CA ALA A 90 -1.43 13.03 2.56
C ALA A 90 -2.11 11.98 3.45
N VAL A 91 -2.52 10.84 2.88
CA VAL A 91 -3.07 9.71 3.64
C VAL A 91 -2.06 9.23 4.69
N THR A 92 -0.80 9.09 4.30
CA THR A 92 0.27 8.64 5.21
C THR A 92 0.49 9.62 6.36
N PHE A 93 0.48 10.93 6.10
CA PHE A 93 0.60 11.94 7.15
C PHE A 93 -0.59 11.97 8.11
N ILE A 94 -1.81 11.80 7.59
CA ILE A 94 -3.03 11.71 8.40
C ILE A 94 -2.96 10.49 9.33
N LEU A 95 -2.59 9.33 8.80
CA LEU A 95 -2.48 8.10 9.59
C LEU A 95 -1.37 8.19 10.64
N GLY A 96 -0.21 8.75 10.28
CA GLY A 96 0.88 8.98 11.22
C GLY A 96 0.50 9.97 12.34
N GLY A 97 -0.16 11.07 11.98
CA GLY A 97 -0.66 12.04 12.96
C GLY A 97 -1.74 11.48 13.88
N LEU A 98 -2.63 10.65 13.35
CA LEU A 98 -3.62 9.93 14.14
C LEU A 98 -2.94 9.04 15.17
N ALA A 99 -1.90 8.28 14.78
CA ALA A 99 -1.14 7.45 15.71
C ALA A 99 -0.56 8.28 16.87
N PHE A 100 0.06 9.44 16.59
CA PHE A 100 0.56 10.31 17.66
C PHE A 100 -0.53 10.81 18.60
N SER A 101 -1.69 11.23 18.07
CA SER A 101 -2.81 11.68 18.90
C SER A 101 -3.46 10.58 19.75
N LEU A 102 -3.30 9.31 19.37
CA LEU A 102 -3.78 8.17 20.15
C LEU A 102 -2.85 7.81 21.32
N PHE A 103 -1.53 8.03 21.15
CA PHE A 103 -0.53 7.70 22.18
C PHE A 103 -0.11 8.87 23.05
N LEU A 104 -0.31 10.11 22.57
CA LEU A 104 0.04 11.33 23.29
C LEU A 104 -1.21 12.22 23.42
N PRO A 105 -1.39 12.91 24.56
CA PRO A 105 -2.50 13.83 24.78
C PRO A 105 -2.29 15.15 24.02
N ILE A 106 -2.15 15.10 22.70
CA ILE A 106 -1.91 16.24 21.81
C ILE A 106 -3.00 16.37 20.74
N PRO A 107 -3.27 17.58 20.23
CA PRO A 107 -4.23 17.76 19.13
C PRO A 107 -3.78 17.02 17.86
N PHE A 108 -4.74 16.48 17.10
CA PHE A 108 -4.47 15.77 15.84
C PHE A 108 -3.58 16.55 14.87
N VAL A 109 -3.85 17.85 14.68
CA VAL A 109 -3.06 18.73 13.79
C VAL A 109 -1.59 18.80 14.23
N VAL A 110 -1.33 18.82 15.54
CA VAL A 110 0.04 18.81 16.09
C VAL A 110 0.71 17.46 15.82
N GLY A 111 -0.01 16.35 15.99
CA GLY A 111 0.48 15.01 15.65
C GLY A 111 0.87 14.88 14.18
N VAL A 112 0.04 15.39 13.26
CA VAL A 112 0.34 15.41 11.82
C VAL A 112 1.60 16.24 11.53
N ALA A 113 1.71 17.43 12.13
CA ALA A 113 2.88 18.29 11.96
C ALA A 113 4.18 17.62 12.45
N ILE A 114 4.14 16.99 13.62
CA ILE A 114 5.29 16.24 14.18
C ILE A 114 5.70 15.13 13.22
N PHE A 115 4.75 14.32 12.75
CA PHE A 115 5.05 13.22 11.84
C PHE A 115 5.60 13.70 10.50
N ALA A 116 5.08 14.80 9.95
CA ALA A 116 5.61 15.43 8.74
C ALA A 116 7.07 15.89 8.92
N VAL A 117 7.41 16.50 10.06
CA VAL A 117 8.79 16.89 10.38
C VAL A 117 9.71 15.68 10.44
N ILE A 118 9.28 14.59 11.10
CA ILE A 118 10.06 13.35 11.17
C ILE A 118 10.33 12.79 9.77
N GLN A 119 9.31 12.75 8.92
CA GLN A 119 9.42 12.25 7.53
C GLN A 119 10.41 13.10 6.71
N ILE A 120 10.34 14.43 6.83
CA ILE A 120 11.28 15.35 6.17
C ILE A 120 12.71 15.12 6.66
N VAL A 121 12.91 14.98 7.97
CA VAL A 121 14.23 14.71 8.56
C VAL A 121 14.80 13.39 8.05
N VAL A 122 14.01 12.32 8.03
CA VAL A 122 14.42 11.02 7.48
C VAL A 122 14.80 11.12 6.01
N ALA A 123 14.06 11.91 5.21
CA ALA A 123 14.37 12.14 3.80
C ALA A 123 15.73 12.83 3.58
N PHE A 124 16.19 13.68 4.51
CA PHE A 124 17.50 14.34 4.42
C PHE A 124 18.69 13.39 4.61
N TYR A 125 18.53 12.29 5.36
CA TYR A 125 19.62 11.32 5.63
C TYR A 125 20.04 10.47 4.41
N GLY A 126 19.34 10.62 3.28
CA GLY A 126 19.72 10.04 2.00
C GLY A 126 19.29 8.58 1.80
N HIS A 127 19.49 8.10 0.56
CA HIS A 127 18.91 6.87 0.03
C HIS A 127 19.25 5.60 0.84
N ASN A 128 20.52 5.43 1.23
CA ASN A 128 20.97 4.22 1.94
C ASN A 128 20.39 4.10 3.35
N PHE A 129 20.20 5.23 4.05
CA PHE A 129 19.57 5.24 5.37
C PHE A 129 18.09 4.90 5.24
N LEU A 130 17.39 5.58 4.31
CA LEU A 130 15.96 5.35 4.08
C LEU A 130 15.66 3.89 3.76
N HIS A 131 16.43 3.27 2.86
CA HIS A 131 16.24 1.87 2.50
C HIS A 131 16.38 0.90 3.68
N ARG A 132 17.38 1.11 4.55
CA ARG A 132 17.53 0.26 5.74
C ARG A 132 16.43 0.52 6.75
N PHE A 133 16.07 1.79 6.95
CA PHE A 133 15.00 2.18 7.84
C PHE A 133 13.66 1.54 7.43
N GLU A 134 13.30 1.63 6.16
CA GLU A 134 12.08 1.02 5.61
C GLU A 134 12.06 -0.50 5.79
N GLN A 135 13.17 -1.18 5.52
CA GLN A 135 13.26 -2.64 5.70
C GLN A 135 13.03 -3.05 7.16
N VAL A 136 13.63 -2.33 8.11
CA VAL A 136 13.45 -2.61 9.54
C VAL A 136 12.01 -2.31 9.97
N MET A 137 11.47 -1.15 9.58
CA MET A 137 10.09 -0.78 9.93
C MET A 137 9.06 -1.73 9.33
N ALA A 138 9.28 -2.22 8.10
CA ALA A 138 8.43 -3.22 7.48
C ALA A 138 8.41 -4.53 8.27
N LEU A 139 9.57 -5.02 8.73
CA LEU A 139 9.65 -6.22 9.55
C LEU A 139 8.93 -6.04 10.89
N ILE A 140 9.08 -4.88 11.53
CA ILE A 140 8.35 -4.55 12.76
C ILE A 140 6.83 -4.57 12.49
N LEU A 141 6.38 -3.93 11.41
CA LEU A 141 4.97 -3.84 11.07
C LEU A 141 4.36 -5.23 10.78
N VAL A 142 5.10 -6.10 10.06
CA VAL A 142 4.70 -7.49 9.85
C VAL A 142 4.59 -8.25 11.18
N GLY A 143 5.53 -8.04 12.10
CA GLY A 143 5.46 -8.61 13.45
C GLY A 143 4.22 -8.16 14.21
N VAL A 144 3.87 -6.87 14.14
CA VAL A 144 2.65 -6.31 14.75
C VAL A 144 1.40 -6.92 14.13
N PHE A 145 1.31 -7.00 12.80
CA PHE A 145 0.16 -7.62 12.14
C PHE A 145 0.03 -9.10 12.47
N ALA A 146 1.14 -9.84 12.53
CA ALA A 146 1.12 -11.24 12.96
C ALA A 146 0.60 -11.39 14.40
N ALA A 147 1.06 -10.55 15.33
CA ALA A 147 0.55 -10.54 16.70
C ALA A 147 -0.96 -10.20 16.76
N MET A 148 -1.39 -9.20 16.00
CA MET A 148 -2.81 -8.84 15.88
C MET A 148 -3.64 -10.00 15.31
N SER A 149 -3.15 -10.71 14.30
CA SER A 149 -3.81 -11.88 13.73
C SER A 149 -3.95 -13.01 14.75
N VAL A 150 -2.90 -13.28 15.55
CA VAL A 150 -2.95 -14.30 16.61
C VAL A 150 -4.01 -13.94 17.67
N VAL A 151 -4.01 -12.70 18.15
CA VAL A 151 -5.02 -12.21 19.12
C VAL A 151 -6.42 -12.30 18.53
N ALA A 152 -6.60 -11.90 17.27
CA ALA A 152 -7.88 -11.96 16.58
C ALA A 152 -8.42 -13.39 16.47
N VAL A 153 -7.56 -14.37 16.15
CA VAL A 153 -7.95 -15.79 16.07
C VAL A 153 -8.26 -16.37 17.44
N GLN A 154 -7.47 -16.05 18.46
CA GLN A 154 -7.71 -16.53 19.83
C GLN A 154 -9.00 -15.95 20.44
N GLY A 155 -9.34 -14.71 20.09
CA GLY A 155 -10.59 -14.06 20.48
C GLY A 155 -11.78 -14.33 19.55
N ALA A 156 -11.60 -15.11 18.49
CA ALA A 156 -12.65 -15.37 17.51
C ALA A 156 -13.75 -16.24 18.13
N THR A 157 -14.93 -15.66 18.31
CA THR A 157 -16.14 -16.41 18.63
C THR A 157 -16.90 -16.76 17.35
N ALA A 158 -17.72 -17.81 17.38
CA ALA A 158 -18.60 -18.15 16.25
C ALA A 158 -19.56 -17.00 15.86
N ALA A 159 -19.83 -16.07 16.78
CA ALA A 159 -20.59 -14.85 16.51
C ALA A 159 -19.76 -13.76 15.79
N ALA A 160 -18.44 -13.74 15.98
CA ALA A 160 -17.53 -12.79 15.33
C ALA A 160 -17.21 -13.17 13.88
N TYR A 161 -17.18 -14.47 13.56
CA TYR A 161 -17.00 -14.99 12.21
C TYR A 161 -18.30 -15.62 11.69
N ALA A 162 -19.13 -14.80 11.06
CA ALA A 162 -20.38 -15.21 10.43
C ALA A 162 -20.34 -14.88 8.92
N PRO A 163 -19.63 -15.67 8.10
CA PRO A 163 -19.61 -15.46 6.66
C PRO A 163 -21.03 -15.66 6.12
N SER A 164 -21.60 -14.60 5.54
CA SER A 164 -22.95 -14.64 4.94
C SER A 164 -22.91 -14.91 3.43
N GLY A 165 -21.71 -15.12 2.88
CA GLY A 165 -21.48 -15.33 1.45
C GLY A 165 -21.54 -14.03 0.66
N GLY A 166 -20.40 -13.36 0.49
CA GLY A 166 -20.27 -12.22 -0.43
C GLY A 166 -20.34 -12.59 -1.92
N GLY A 167 -20.37 -13.90 -2.23
CA GLY A 167 -20.49 -14.45 -3.57
C GLY A 167 -19.39 -13.98 -4.53
N LEU A 168 -19.66 -14.10 -5.82
CA LEU A 168 -18.74 -13.68 -6.88
C LEU A 168 -18.46 -12.17 -6.86
N ALA A 169 -19.44 -11.36 -6.43
CA ALA A 169 -19.30 -9.90 -6.37
C ALA A 169 -18.29 -9.46 -5.32
N GLY A 170 -18.35 -10.02 -4.10
CA GLY A 170 -17.37 -9.74 -3.05
C GLY A 170 -15.97 -10.21 -3.44
N PHE A 171 -15.86 -11.40 -4.05
CA PHE A 171 -14.61 -11.92 -4.58
C PHE A 171 -14.00 -10.99 -5.65
N ALA A 172 -14.81 -10.57 -6.63
CA ALA A 172 -14.35 -9.66 -7.69
C ALA A 172 -13.90 -8.32 -7.12
N PHE A 173 -14.65 -7.77 -6.16
CA PHE A 173 -14.30 -6.52 -5.49
C PHE A 173 -12.95 -6.63 -4.74
N MET A 174 -12.75 -7.70 -3.98
CA MET A 174 -11.46 -7.97 -3.30
C MET A 174 -10.31 -8.11 -4.28
N THR A 175 -10.54 -8.80 -5.39
CA THR A 175 -9.54 -8.98 -6.46
C THR A 175 -9.14 -7.64 -7.08
N ILE A 176 -10.11 -6.78 -7.39
CA ILE A 176 -9.85 -5.46 -7.97
C ILE A 176 -9.11 -4.56 -6.97
N LEU A 177 -9.53 -4.56 -5.71
CA LEU A 177 -8.85 -3.79 -4.65
C LEU A 177 -7.40 -4.24 -4.48
N ALA A 178 -7.16 -5.54 -4.39
CA ALA A 178 -5.82 -6.07 -4.25
C ALA A 178 -4.95 -5.80 -5.50
N ALA A 179 -5.53 -5.85 -6.70
CA ALA A 179 -4.82 -5.52 -7.94
C ALA A 179 -4.43 -4.04 -8.03
N SER A 180 -5.22 -3.14 -7.42
CA SER A 180 -4.95 -1.70 -7.47
C SER A 180 -3.63 -1.31 -6.79
N ILE A 181 -3.19 -2.07 -5.77
CA ILE A 181 -1.95 -1.80 -5.02
C ILE A 181 -0.72 -1.87 -5.93
N PRO A 182 -0.34 -3.05 -6.50
CA PRO A 182 0.83 -3.13 -7.37
C PRO A 182 0.67 -2.27 -8.63
N LEU A 183 -0.55 -2.12 -9.15
CA LEU A 183 -0.80 -1.30 -10.33
C LEU A 183 -0.55 0.18 -10.07
N SER A 184 -0.79 0.68 -8.86
CA SER A 184 -0.51 2.08 -8.50
C SER A 184 0.98 2.43 -8.62
N TRP A 185 1.87 1.44 -8.52
CA TRP A 185 3.32 1.60 -8.68
C TRP A 185 3.79 1.55 -10.14
N ALA A 186 2.89 1.26 -11.09
CA ALA A 186 3.21 1.18 -12.52
C ALA A 186 3.90 2.43 -13.08
N PRO A 187 3.57 3.69 -12.71
CA PRO A 187 4.18 4.86 -13.34
C PRO A 187 5.59 5.22 -12.84
N TYR A 188 6.16 4.51 -11.88
CA TYR A 188 7.44 4.84 -11.21
C TYR A 188 8.64 4.17 -11.90
#